data_AF-A0A2N3IZ28-F1
#
_entry.id   AF-A0A2N3IZ28-F1
#
_cell.length_a   1.000
_cell.length_b   1.000
_cell.length_c   1.000
_cell.angle_alpha   90.00
_cell.angle_beta   90.00
_cell.angle_gamma   90.00
#
_symmetry.space_group_name_H-M   'P 1'
#
loop_
_entity.id
_entity.type
_entity.pdbx_description
1 polymer ?
#
loop_
_entity_poly.entity_id
_entity_poly.type
_entity_poly.pdbx_seq_one_letter_code
_entity_poly.pdbx_strand_id
1 'polypeptide(L)'
;MDDLLAPVRQFLQCETPDEWVEMARDPARLPTLLIDHANCETKAALTAHSLVRRYCLPKGKRHLLPKLEFYRELDAIPEKAEILGKRSMGDSDRTVFAELERNPLLFPMVRLIQEELHHFEQVLAIMQARGIEYGPVTASRYARQLMQHVRTHEPATIVDKMIIGAYIEARSCERFAKLAPHLDEELSRFYVSLLRSEARHYQDYLNLAEQYAGEDISARVAFFGKLEAELICSPDPQFRFHSGLPVTSDSC
;
A
#
# COMPACT_ATOMS: atom_id res chain seq x y z
N MET A 1 5.23 19.61 -7.26
CA MET A 1 5.08 18.69 -6.11
C MET A 1 3.83 19.07 -5.33
N ASP A 2 3.63 20.34 -5.01
CA ASP A 2 2.43 20.78 -4.28
C ASP A 2 1.11 20.45 -4.98
N ASP A 3 0.99 20.62 -6.31
CA ASP A 3 -0.25 20.26 -7.02
C ASP A 3 -0.58 18.76 -6.95
N LEU A 4 0.44 17.90 -6.89
CA LEU A 4 0.28 16.45 -6.77
C LEU A 4 -0.15 16.06 -5.34
N LEU A 5 0.34 16.77 -4.33
CA LEU A 5 0.07 16.48 -2.93
C LEU A 5 -1.16 17.17 -2.39
N ALA A 6 -1.68 18.22 -3.05
CA ALA A 6 -2.86 18.94 -2.59
C ALA A 6 -4.08 18.02 -2.35
N PRO A 7 -4.45 17.08 -3.25
CA PRO A 7 -5.53 16.13 -2.99
C PRO A 7 -5.24 15.20 -1.82
N VAL A 8 -3.99 14.73 -1.69
CA VAL A 8 -3.55 13.86 -0.58
C VAL A 8 -3.67 14.58 0.75
N ARG A 9 -3.16 15.82 0.84
CA ARG A 9 -3.23 16.66 2.04
C ARG A 9 -4.68 17.04 2.40
N GLN A 10 -5.56 17.19 1.41
CA GLN A 10 -6.97 17.43 1.65
C GLN A 10 -7.71 16.18 2.15
N PHE A 11 -7.30 15.00 1.69
CA PHE A 11 -7.88 13.71 2.09
C PHE A 11 -7.48 13.29 3.51
N LEU A 12 -6.21 13.48 3.87
CA LEU A 12 -5.70 13.20 5.21
C LEU A 12 -6.21 14.24 6.23
N GLN A 13 -6.48 13.80 7.46
CA GLN A 13 -7.01 14.68 8.52
C GLN A 13 -5.94 15.23 9.47
N CYS A 14 -4.68 14.85 9.26
CA CYS A 14 -3.52 15.44 9.93
C CYS A 14 -2.27 15.30 9.05
N GLU A 15 -1.30 16.19 9.27
CA GLU A 15 0.04 16.06 8.70
C GLU A 15 0.87 15.06 9.53
N THR A 16 1.90 14.49 8.93
CA THR A 16 2.87 13.68 9.68
C THR A 16 3.56 14.57 10.74
N PRO A 17 3.63 14.17 12.02
CA PRO A 17 4.32 14.96 13.05
C PRO A 17 5.80 15.18 12.74
N ASP A 18 6.33 16.37 13.06
CA ASP A 18 7.74 16.69 12.82
C ASP A 18 8.67 15.79 13.63
N GLU A 19 8.25 15.36 14.83
CA GLU A 19 8.99 14.41 15.66
C GLU A 19 9.17 13.05 14.99
N TRP A 20 8.19 12.63 14.17
CA TRP A 20 8.35 11.43 13.36
C TRP A 20 9.40 11.64 12.27
N VAL A 21 9.43 12.82 11.63
CA VAL A 21 10.43 13.16 10.59
C VAL A 21 11.83 13.23 11.19
N GLU A 22 11.99 13.86 12.36
CA GLU A 22 13.26 13.94 13.07
C GLU A 22 13.79 12.56 13.46
N MET A 23 12.92 11.63 13.88
CA MET A 23 13.32 10.25 14.11
C MET A 23 13.63 9.51 12.81
N ALA A 24 12.88 9.76 11.73
CA ALA A 24 13.04 9.05 10.46
C ALA A 24 14.27 9.48 9.66
N ARG A 25 14.70 10.73 9.79
CA ARG A 25 15.92 11.25 9.13
C ARG A 25 17.22 10.84 9.85
N ASP A 26 17.14 10.33 11.08
CA ASP A 26 18.31 9.86 11.83
C ASP A 26 18.96 8.66 11.09
N PRO A 27 20.23 8.76 10.67
CA PRO A 27 20.94 7.67 10.00
C PRO A 27 20.94 6.36 10.80
N ALA A 28 20.90 6.43 12.14
CA ALA A 28 20.85 5.25 13.00
C ALA A 28 19.49 4.52 12.91
N ARG A 29 18.43 5.19 12.45
CA ARG A 29 17.08 4.64 12.27
C ARG A 29 16.80 4.18 10.85
N LEU A 30 17.62 4.61 9.89
CA LEU A 30 17.46 4.29 8.47
C LEU A 30 17.33 2.78 8.18
N PRO A 31 18.10 1.86 8.81
CA PRO A 31 17.89 0.42 8.61
C PRO A 31 16.48 -0.05 8.98
N THR A 32 15.94 0.44 10.11
CA THR A 32 14.58 0.08 10.54
C THR A 32 13.53 0.65 9.57
N LEU A 33 13.72 1.90 9.12
CA LEU A 33 12.82 2.56 8.18
C LEU A 33 12.76 1.81 6.84
N LEU A 34 13.92 1.49 6.24
CA LEU A 34 13.98 0.84 4.92
C LEU A 34 13.50 -0.61 4.97
N ILE A 35 13.81 -1.36 6.03
CA ILE A 35 13.29 -2.72 6.20
C ILE A 35 11.75 -2.68 6.36
N ASP A 36 11.21 -1.76 7.17
CA ASP A 36 9.76 -1.64 7.32
C ASP A 36 9.08 -1.15 6.03
N HIS A 37 9.71 -0.22 5.30
CA HIS A 37 9.25 0.22 3.98
C HIS A 37 9.17 -0.96 3.00
N ALA A 38 10.24 -1.75 2.86
CA ALA A 38 10.22 -2.96 2.02
C ALA A 38 9.12 -3.95 2.45
N ASN A 39 8.91 -4.13 3.76
CA ASN A 39 7.81 -4.93 4.27
C ASN A 39 6.44 -4.34 3.88
N CYS A 40 6.28 -3.01 3.90
CA CYS A 40 5.05 -2.32 3.48
C CYS A 40 4.72 -2.59 2.01
N GLU A 41 5.68 -2.48 1.10
CA GLU A 41 5.43 -2.74 -0.33
C GLU A 41 4.99 -4.19 -0.56
N THR A 42 5.67 -5.13 0.09
CA THR A 42 5.29 -6.55 0.02
C THR A 42 3.90 -6.81 0.63
N LYS A 43 3.56 -6.16 1.75
CA LYS A 43 2.22 -6.25 2.37
C LYS A 43 1.13 -5.63 1.48
N ALA A 44 1.42 -4.54 0.77
CA ALA A 44 0.49 -3.92 -0.17
C ALA A 44 0.18 -4.87 -1.33
N ALA A 45 1.22 -5.44 -1.96
CA ALA A 45 1.08 -6.47 -3.00
C ALA A 45 0.28 -7.70 -2.51
N LEU A 46 0.60 -8.24 -1.32
CA LEU A 46 -0.12 -9.37 -0.73
C LEU A 46 -1.59 -9.05 -0.44
N THR A 47 -1.88 -7.82 -0.01
CA THR A 47 -3.24 -7.37 0.29
C THR A 47 -4.07 -7.29 -0.98
N ALA A 48 -3.55 -6.66 -2.03
CA ALA A 48 -4.20 -6.60 -3.33
C ALA A 48 -4.39 -8.00 -3.95
N HIS A 49 -3.39 -8.88 -3.84
CA HIS A 49 -3.51 -10.27 -4.26
C HIS A 49 -4.65 -11.00 -3.54
N SER A 50 -4.79 -10.79 -2.24
CA SER A 50 -5.87 -11.34 -1.43
C SER A 50 -7.25 -10.80 -1.84
N LEU A 51 -7.34 -9.52 -2.22
CA LEU A 51 -8.55 -8.91 -2.76
C LEU A 51 -8.95 -9.56 -4.10
N VAL A 52 -8.01 -9.67 -5.04
CA VAL A 52 -8.25 -10.37 -6.32
C VAL A 52 -8.72 -11.80 -6.10
N ARG A 53 -8.03 -12.54 -5.23
CA ARG A 53 -8.39 -13.92 -4.89
C ARG A 53 -9.79 -14.02 -4.30
N ARG A 54 -10.21 -13.06 -3.47
CA ARG A 54 -11.50 -13.11 -2.78
C ARG A 54 -12.66 -12.66 -3.66
N TYR A 55 -12.45 -11.63 -4.46
CA TYR A 55 -13.51 -10.85 -5.12
C TYR A 55 -13.53 -10.96 -6.65
N CYS A 56 -12.44 -11.39 -7.28
CA CYS A 56 -12.41 -11.67 -8.72
C CYS A 56 -12.66 -13.16 -9.04
N LEU A 57 -12.30 -14.07 -8.12
CA LEU A 57 -12.42 -15.52 -8.33
C LEU A 57 -13.56 -16.15 -7.53
N PRO A 58 -14.40 -17.02 -8.16
CA PRO A 58 -15.32 -17.90 -7.44
C PRO A 58 -14.58 -18.76 -6.41
N LYS A 59 -15.22 -19.08 -5.27
CA LYS A 59 -14.60 -19.82 -4.16
C LYS A 59 -13.84 -21.08 -4.60
N GLY A 60 -14.42 -21.88 -5.49
CA GLY A 60 -13.81 -23.11 -6.01
C GLY A 60 -12.63 -22.89 -6.96
N LYS A 61 -12.46 -21.69 -7.49
CA LYS A 61 -11.47 -21.33 -8.52
C LYS A 61 -10.32 -20.46 -7.99
N ARG A 62 -10.30 -20.16 -6.69
CA ARG A 62 -9.29 -19.29 -6.05
C ARG A 62 -7.85 -19.80 -6.15
N HIS A 63 -7.69 -21.11 -6.30
CA HIS A 63 -6.38 -21.76 -6.45
C HIS A 63 -5.74 -21.50 -7.84
N LEU A 64 -6.53 -21.02 -8.81
CA LEU A 64 -6.06 -20.67 -10.14
C LEU A 64 -5.36 -19.31 -10.20
N LEU A 65 -5.43 -18.50 -9.12
CA LEU A 65 -4.71 -17.23 -9.10
C LEU A 65 -3.21 -17.51 -9.07
N PRO A 66 -2.41 -16.91 -9.98
CA PRO A 66 -0.96 -17.05 -9.96
C PRO A 66 -0.37 -16.61 -8.62
N LYS A 67 0.75 -17.21 -8.24
CA LYS A 67 1.52 -16.75 -7.07
C LYS A 67 2.17 -15.39 -7.36
N LEU A 68 2.66 -14.70 -6.32
CA LEU A 68 3.25 -13.36 -6.46
C LEU A 68 4.45 -13.33 -7.41
N GLU A 69 5.23 -14.40 -7.47
CA GLU A 69 6.41 -14.50 -8.34
C GLU A 69 6.05 -14.32 -9.82
N PHE A 70 4.86 -14.77 -10.22
CA PHE A 70 4.36 -14.59 -11.59
C PHE A 70 4.20 -13.11 -11.96
N TYR A 71 3.75 -12.27 -11.02
CA TYR A 71 3.53 -10.86 -11.30
C TYR A 71 4.84 -10.08 -11.48
N ARG A 72 5.92 -10.52 -10.82
CA ARG A 72 7.28 -9.98 -11.00
C ARG A 72 7.80 -10.24 -12.42
N GLU A 73 7.48 -11.41 -12.97
CA GLU A 73 7.94 -11.80 -14.31
C GLU A 73 7.14 -11.13 -15.45
N LEU A 74 5.93 -10.61 -15.18
CA LEU A 74 5.07 -10.00 -16.19
C LEU A 74 5.60 -8.69 -16.77
N ASP A 75 6.39 -7.90 -16.02
CA ASP A 75 6.98 -6.66 -16.54
C ASP A 75 8.03 -6.90 -17.63
N ALA A 76 8.56 -8.12 -17.73
CA ALA A 76 9.47 -8.51 -18.80
C ALA A 76 8.75 -8.89 -20.10
N ILE A 77 7.40 -8.90 -20.15
CA ILE A 77 6.66 -9.41 -21.31
C ILE A 77 5.68 -8.37 -21.89
N PRO A 78 5.83 -7.93 -23.16
CA PRO A 78 5.09 -6.79 -23.73
C PRO A 78 3.57 -6.96 -23.87
N GLU A 79 3.02 -8.18 -23.82
CA GLU A 79 1.60 -8.47 -24.11
C GLU A 79 0.82 -8.83 -22.83
N LYS A 80 0.60 -7.80 -21.98
CA LYS A 80 0.13 -7.92 -20.59
C LYS A 80 -1.26 -8.55 -20.35
N ALA A 81 -2.10 -8.73 -21.38
CA ALA A 81 -3.41 -9.37 -21.25
C ALA A 81 -3.45 -10.82 -21.78
N GLU A 82 -2.75 -11.12 -22.88
CA GLU A 82 -2.84 -12.45 -23.50
C GLU A 82 -2.11 -13.55 -22.71
N ILE A 83 -1.09 -13.19 -21.91
CA ILE A 83 -0.22 -14.16 -21.24
C ILE A 83 -0.88 -14.76 -20.00
N LEU A 84 -1.66 -13.97 -19.26
CA LEU A 84 -2.54 -14.46 -18.19
C LEU A 84 -3.47 -15.56 -18.71
N GLY A 85 -3.90 -15.48 -19.98
CA GLY A 85 -4.77 -16.46 -20.62
C GLY A 85 -4.07 -17.67 -21.29
N LYS A 86 -2.75 -17.63 -21.53
CA LYS A 86 -2.09 -18.59 -22.46
C LYS A 86 -1.09 -19.57 -21.83
N ARG A 87 -0.53 -19.34 -20.64
CA ARG A 87 0.44 -20.29 -20.07
C ARG A 87 -0.23 -21.40 -19.24
N SER A 88 -0.52 -22.49 -19.97
CA SER A 88 -0.92 -23.82 -19.48
C SER A 88 -2.29 -23.90 -18.82
N MET A 89 -3.35 -23.86 -19.61
CA MET A 89 -4.72 -23.88 -19.09
C MET A 89 -5.60 -24.77 -19.97
N GLY A 90 -6.35 -25.67 -19.35
CA GLY A 90 -7.39 -26.47 -20.02
C GLY A 90 -8.54 -25.58 -20.51
N ASP A 91 -9.51 -26.14 -21.22
CA ASP A 91 -10.63 -25.35 -21.77
C ASP A 91 -11.49 -24.68 -20.68
N SER A 92 -11.55 -25.29 -19.49
CA SER A 92 -12.22 -24.76 -18.28
C SER A 92 -11.54 -23.53 -17.68
N ASP A 93 -10.28 -23.32 -18.00
CA ASP A 93 -9.41 -22.35 -17.36
C ASP A 93 -9.34 -21.03 -18.16
N ARG A 94 -9.43 -21.12 -19.49
CA ARG A 94 -9.56 -19.95 -20.38
C ARG A 94 -10.84 -19.15 -20.11
N THR A 95 -11.94 -19.83 -19.82
CA THR A 95 -13.22 -19.18 -19.49
C THR A 95 -13.14 -18.41 -18.17
N VAL A 96 -12.35 -18.90 -17.21
CA VAL A 96 -12.12 -18.23 -15.92
C VAL A 96 -11.34 -16.94 -16.10
N PHE A 97 -10.29 -16.96 -16.90
CA PHE A 97 -9.53 -15.75 -17.20
C PHE A 97 -10.34 -14.72 -18.02
N ALA A 98 -11.18 -15.16 -18.95
CA ALA A 98 -12.07 -14.27 -19.69
C ALA A 98 -13.17 -13.65 -18.79
N GLU A 99 -13.69 -14.40 -17.80
CA GLU A 99 -14.62 -13.86 -16.79
C GLU A 99 -13.91 -12.89 -15.83
N LEU A 100 -12.65 -13.18 -15.49
CA LEU A 100 -11.80 -12.36 -14.65
C LEU A 100 -11.50 -10.99 -15.27
N GLU A 101 -11.19 -10.93 -16.57
CA GLU A 101 -10.96 -9.68 -17.29
C GLU A 101 -12.16 -8.71 -17.24
N ARG A 102 -13.37 -9.23 -17.05
CA ARG A 102 -14.59 -8.42 -16.91
C ARG A 102 -14.77 -7.86 -15.50
N ASN A 103 -13.95 -8.27 -14.53
CA ASN A 103 -14.04 -7.77 -13.17
C ASN A 103 -13.30 -6.43 -13.05
N PRO A 104 -14.00 -5.34 -12.68
CA PRO A 104 -13.40 -4.01 -12.59
C PRO A 104 -12.27 -3.91 -11.55
N LEU A 105 -12.21 -4.83 -10.59
CA LEU A 105 -11.15 -4.90 -9.58
C LEU A 105 -9.85 -5.53 -10.10
N LEU A 106 -9.94 -6.46 -11.05
CA LEU A 106 -8.79 -7.29 -11.42
C LEU A 106 -7.64 -6.45 -11.95
N PHE A 107 -7.89 -5.67 -13.00
CA PHE A 107 -6.84 -4.92 -13.67
C PHE A 107 -6.16 -3.88 -12.76
N PRO A 108 -6.90 -3.03 -12.02
CA PRO A 108 -6.30 -2.11 -11.06
C PRO A 108 -5.45 -2.81 -9.99
N MET A 109 -5.94 -3.92 -9.42
CA MET A 109 -5.21 -4.65 -8.38
C MET A 109 -3.97 -5.37 -8.92
N VAL A 110 -4.04 -5.98 -10.11
CA VAL A 110 -2.87 -6.60 -10.74
C VAL A 110 -1.79 -5.56 -11.02
N ARG A 111 -2.18 -4.40 -11.54
CA ARG A 111 -1.26 -3.30 -11.77
C ARG A 111 -0.62 -2.81 -10.46
N LEU A 112 -1.42 -2.62 -9.41
CA LEU A 112 -0.90 -2.25 -8.08
C LEU A 112 0.09 -3.31 -7.58
N ILE A 113 -0.25 -4.60 -7.64
CA ILE A 113 0.66 -5.70 -7.24
C ILE A 113 2.01 -5.59 -7.94
N GLN A 114 2.03 -5.31 -9.25
CA GLN A 114 3.27 -5.16 -10.02
C GLN A 114 4.08 -3.95 -9.56
N GLU A 115 3.43 -2.79 -9.43
CA GLU A 115 4.09 -1.55 -9.03
C GLU A 115 4.69 -1.68 -7.61
N GLU A 116 3.98 -2.28 -6.66
CA GLU A 116 4.50 -2.51 -5.31
C GLU A 116 5.64 -3.51 -5.24
N LEU A 117 5.59 -4.57 -6.06
CA LEU A 117 6.71 -5.52 -6.14
C LEU A 117 7.95 -4.85 -6.75
N HIS A 118 7.77 -3.92 -7.69
CA HIS A 118 8.86 -3.13 -8.23
C HIS A 118 9.44 -2.17 -7.17
N HIS A 119 8.59 -1.47 -6.41
CA HIS A 119 9.04 -0.61 -5.31
C HIS A 119 9.84 -1.43 -4.27
N PHE A 120 9.35 -2.61 -3.89
CA PHE A 120 10.04 -3.53 -2.99
C PHE A 120 11.46 -3.85 -3.48
N GLU A 121 11.62 -4.20 -4.76
CA GLU A 121 12.92 -4.50 -5.36
C GLU A 121 13.86 -3.29 -5.34
N GLN A 122 13.34 -2.08 -5.58
CA GLN A 122 14.12 -0.84 -5.50
C GLN A 122 14.61 -0.58 -4.07
N VAL A 123 13.76 -0.79 -3.06
CA VAL A 123 14.16 -0.65 -1.64
C VAL A 123 15.27 -1.66 -1.30
N LEU A 124 15.15 -2.92 -1.74
CA LEU A 124 16.19 -3.93 -1.52
C LEU A 124 17.53 -3.55 -2.17
N ALA A 125 17.51 -2.99 -3.38
CA ALA A 125 18.73 -2.54 -4.06
C ALA A 125 19.42 -1.41 -3.28
N ILE A 126 18.64 -0.45 -2.77
CA ILE A 126 19.15 0.65 -1.93
C ILE A 126 19.73 0.11 -0.62
N MET A 127 19.04 -0.82 0.05
CA MET A 127 19.52 -1.47 1.26
C MET A 127 20.85 -2.19 1.03
N GLN A 128 20.95 -2.94 -0.08
CA GLN A 128 22.18 -3.65 -0.45
C GLN A 128 23.34 -2.68 -0.71
N ALA A 129 23.11 -1.60 -1.46
CA ALA A 129 24.12 -0.58 -1.73
C ALA A 129 24.65 0.10 -0.45
N ARG A 130 23.83 0.12 0.61
CA ARG A 130 24.13 0.73 1.91
C ARG A 130 24.63 -0.26 2.96
N GLY A 131 24.80 -1.54 2.62
CA GLY A 131 25.21 -2.59 3.55
C GLY A 131 24.18 -2.85 4.66
N ILE A 132 22.90 -2.56 4.41
CA ILE A 132 21.81 -2.83 5.35
C ILE A 132 21.31 -4.26 5.12
N GLU A 133 21.54 -5.14 6.08
CA GLU A 133 21.03 -6.50 6.04
C GLU A 133 19.52 -6.54 6.28
N TYR A 134 18.81 -7.36 5.50
CA TYR A 134 17.39 -7.57 5.70
C TYR A 134 17.15 -8.38 6.99
N GLY A 135 16.51 -7.75 7.97
CA GLY A 135 16.24 -8.35 9.28
C GLY A 135 14.75 -8.39 9.62
N PRO A 136 14.37 -9.11 10.69
CA PRO A 136 13.00 -9.10 11.17
C PRO A 136 12.66 -7.72 11.77
N VAL A 137 11.64 -7.07 11.21
CA VAL A 137 11.00 -5.88 11.80
C VAL A 137 9.52 -6.19 11.96
N THR A 138 9.00 -6.08 13.18
CA THR A 138 7.58 -6.36 13.46
C THR A 138 6.69 -5.31 12.81
N ALA A 139 5.49 -5.67 12.34
CA ALA A 139 4.58 -4.70 11.76
C ALA A 139 4.13 -3.65 12.80
N SER A 140 3.89 -2.41 12.33
CA SER A 140 3.28 -1.35 13.16
C SER A 140 1.84 -1.69 13.56
N ARG A 141 1.31 -0.98 14.56
CA ARG A 141 -0.11 -1.10 14.95
C ARG A 141 -1.08 -0.54 13.91
N TYR A 142 -0.63 0.32 12.99
CA TYR A 142 -1.45 1.17 12.12
C TYR A 142 -2.52 0.42 11.34
N ALA A 143 -2.12 -0.41 10.37
CA ALA A 143 -3.06 -1.14 9.52
C ALA A 143 -3.94 -2.09 10.34
N ARG A 144 -3.37 -2.74 11.37
CA ARG A 144 -4.10 -3.65 12.26
C ARG A 144 -5.23 -2.94 12.99
N GLN A 145 -4.99 -1.74 13.53
CA GLN A 145 -6.01 -0.95 14.25
C GLN A 145 -7.13 -0.53 13.30
N LEU A 146 -6.81 -0.02 12.10
CA LEU A 146 -7.82 0.32 11.10
C LEU A 146 -8.70 -0.89 10.72
N MET A 147 -8.08 -2.05 10.51
CA MET A 147 -8.78 -3.29 10.13
C MET A 147 -9.76 -3.79 11.19
N GLN A 148 -9.62 -3.41 12.47
CA GLN A 148 -10.57 -3.78 13.53
C GLN A 148 -11.96 -3.18 13.35
N HIS A 149 -12.06 -2.09 12.59
CA HIS A 149 -13.32 -1.39 12.35
C HIS A 149 -14.02 -1.81 11.07
N VAL A 150 -13.49 -2.78 10.32
CA VAL A 150 -14.09 -3.28 9.08
C VAL A 150 -15.41 -3.99 9.37
N ARG A 151 -16.47 -3.57 8.67
CA ARG A 151 -17.79 -4.22 8.71
C ARG A 151 -17.69 -5.65 8.16
N THR A 152 -18.54 -6.54 8.65
CA THR A 152 -18.44 -8.00 8.38
C THR A 152 -19.40 -8.52 7.30
N HIS A 153 -20.33 -7.70 6.82
CA HIS A 153 -21.24 -8.03 5.73
C HIS A 153 -20.74 -7.44 4.40
N GLU A 154 -21.07 -8.07 3.29
CA GLU A 154 -20.77 -7.56 1.94
C GLU A 154 -21.94 -6.70 1.44
N PRO A 155 -21.70 -5.64 0.63
CA PRO A 155 -20.40 -5.18 0.11
C PRO A 155 -19.61 -4.29 1.10
N ALA A 156 -20.15 -4.00 2.28
CA ALA A 156 -19.53 -3.11 3.26
C ALA A 156 -18.09 -3.53 3.66
N THR A 157 -17.79 -4.84 3.70
CA THR A 157 -16.46 -5.37 3.99
C THR A 157 -15.42 -4.93 2.95
N ILE A 158 -15.70 -5.09 1.66
CA ILE A 158 -14.75 -4.68 0.62
C ILE A 158 -14.62 -3.16 0.57
N VAL A 159 -15.73 -2.42 0.69
CA VAL A 159 -15.72 -0.94 0.72
C VAL A 159 -14.80 -0.44 1.83
N ASP A 160 -14.93 -0.96 3.05
CA ASP A 160 -14.07 -0.55 4.17
C ASP A 160 -12.60 -0.87 3.93
N LYS A 161 -12.29 -2.02 3.33
CA LYS A 161 -10.90 -2.38 3.01
C LYS A 161 -10.30 -1.47 1.94
N MET A 162 -11.09 -1.07 0.95
CA MET A 162 -10.64 -0.13 -0.08
C MET A 162 -10.41 1.25 0.51
N ILE A 163 -11.29 1.73 1.41
CA ILE A 163 -11.08 3.01 2.12
C ILE A 163 -9.80 2.95 2.97
N ILE A 164 -9.56 1.85 3.69
CA ILE A 164 -8.32 1.68 4.47
C ILE A 164 -7.10 1.66 3.56
N GLY A 165 -7.17 0.98 2.40
CA GLY A 165 -6.13 1.04 1.37
C GLY A 165 -5.84 2.48 0.96
N ALA A 166 -6.88 3.25 0.60
CA ALA A 166 -6.75 4.65 0.24
C ALA A 166 -6.02 5.50 1.31
N TYR A 167 -6.30 5.28 2.60
CA TYR A 167 -5.59 5.96 3.69
C TYR A 167 -4.12 5.54 3.83
N ILE A 168 -3.81 4.25 3.68
CA ILE A 168 -2.43 3.75 3.74
C ILE A 168 -1.58 4.40 2.64
N GLU A 169 -2.04 4.36 1.38
CA GLU A 169 -1.33 4.92 0.23
C GLU A 169 -1.20 6.46 0.33
N ALA A 170 -2.28 7.15 0.75
CA ALA A 170 -2.25 8.59 0.95
C ALA A 170 -1.24 8.98 2.03
N ARG A 171 -1.21 8.26 3.16
CA ARG A 171 -0.24 8.51 4.23
C ARG A 171 1.19 8.20 3.79
N SER A 172 1.40 7.13 3.02
CA SER A 172 2.70 6.81 2.43
C SER A 172 3.18 7.96 1.54
N CYS A 173 2.33 8.43 0.62
CA CYS A 173 2.62 9.57 -0.25
C CYS A 173 3.03 10.82 0.54
N GLU A 174 2.26 11.18 1.56
CA GLU A 174 2.55 12.36 2.39
C GLU A 174 3.84 12.21 3.18
N ARG A 175 4.12 11.03 3.75
CA ARG A 175 5.37 10.75 4.48
C ARG A 175 6.59 10.77 3.58
N PHE A 176 6.53 10.15 2.40
CA PHE A 176 7.62 10.23 1.43
C PHE A 176 7.92 11.67 1.07
N ALA A 177 6.89 12.47 0.79
CA ALA A 177 7.05 13.87 0.42
C ALA A 177 7.62 14.72 1.56
N LYS A 178 7.15 14.49 2.79
CA LYS A 178 7.61 15.24 3.96
C LYS A 178 9.04 14.88 4.36
N LEU A 179 9.43 13.60 4.22
CA LEU A 179 10.74 13.11 4.62
C LEU A 179 11.84 13.36 3.56
N ALA A 180 11.52 13.24 2.28
CA ALA A 180 12.51 13.31 1.19
C ALA A 180 13.46 14.53 1.22
N PRO A 181 13.04 15.76 1.57
CA PRO A 181 13.94 16.91 1.66
C PRO A 181 15.02 16.79 2.75
N HIS A 182 14.87 15.86 3.69
CA HIS A 182 15.76 15.68 4.84
C HIS A 182 16.73 14.51 4.67
N LEU A 183 16.63 13.76 3.56
CA LEU A 183 17.48 12.61 3.27
C LEU A 183 18.60 12.98 2.31
N ASP A 184 19.59 12.09 2.17
CA ASP A 184 20.62 12.22 1.13
C ASP A 184 20.01 12.17 -0.29
N GLU A 185 20.80 12.60 -1.28
CA GLU A 185 20.35 12.81 -2.65
C GLU A 185 19.77 11.54 -3.31
N GLU A 186 20.29 10.35 -2.99
CA GLU A 186 19.79 9.09 -3.55
C GLU A 186 18.40 8.76 -2.99
N LEU A 187 18.26 8.74 -1.66
CA LEU A 187 16.98 8.45 -1.01
C LEU A 187 15.93 9.51 -1.28
N SER A 188 16.33 10.78 -1.30
CA SER A 188 15.45 11.90 -1.63
C SER A 188 14.84 11.72 -3.01
N ARG A 189 15.66 11.43 -4.03
CA ARG A 189 15.17 11.16 -5.41
C ARG A 189 14.28 9.93 -5.47
N PHE A 190 14.65 8.86 -4.76
CA PHE A 190 13.84 7.64 -4.71
C PHE A 190 12.45 7.90 -4.12
N TYR A 191 12.36 8.49 -2.92
CA TYR A 191 11.08 8.79 -2.27
C TYR A 191 10.23 9.78 -3.07
N VAL A 192 10.85 10.76 -3.74
CA VAL A 192 10.13 11.65 -4.67
C VAL A 192 9.60 10.88 -5.90
N SER A 193 10.32 9.88 -6.39
CA SER A 193 9.86 9.08 -7.54
C SER A 193 8.62 8.23 -7.24
N LEU A 194 8.41 7.83 -5.98
CA LEU A 194 7.24 7.04 -5.54
C LEU A 194 5.95 7.87 -5.50
N LEU A 195 6.04 9.18 -5.26
CA LEU A 195 4.86 10.02 -4.97
C LEU A 195 3.72 9.89 -5.99
N ARG A 196 4.07 9.73 -7.28
CA ARG A 196 3.06 9.63 -8.34
C ARG A 196 2.33 8.29 -8.37
N SER A 197 3.00 7.17 -8.05
CA SER A 197 2.33 5.87 -7.91
C SER A 197 1.44 5.89 -6.67
N GLU A 198 1.98 6.32 -5.52
CA GLU A 198 1.23 6.39 -4.25
C GLU A 198 -0.04 7.24 -4.35
N ALA A 199 0.06 8.46 -4.90
CA ALA A 199 -1.10 9.33 -5.08
C ALA A 199 -2.16 8.71 -6.00
N ARG A 200 -1.72 7.93 -7.00
CA ARG A 200 -2.64 7.22 -7.88
C ARG A 200 -3.25 5.99 -7.20
N HIS A 201 -2.49 5.22 -6.43
CA HIS A 201 -3.01 4.07 -5.68
C HIS A 201 -4.09 4.49 -4.69
N TYR A 202 -3.88 5.59 -3.96
CA TYR A 202 -4.89 6.20 -3.09
C TYR A 202 -6.19 6.47 -3.87
N GLN A 203 -6.08 7.12 -5.03
CA GLN A 203 -7.23 7.48 -5.85
C GLN A 203 -7.93 6.24 -6.40
N ASP A 204 -7.17 5.24 -6.88
CA ASP A 204 -7.68 3.99 -7.42
C ASP A 204 -8.46 3.21 -6.35
N TYR A 205 -7.94 3.13 -5.12
CA TYR A 205 -8.64 2.53 -3.98
C TYR A 205 -9.95 3.27 -3.66
N LEU A 206 -9.94 4.60 -3.61
CA LEU A 206 -11.14 5.38 -3.29
C LEU A 206 -12.21 5.23 -4.36
N ASN A 207 -11.82 5.29 -5.64
CA ASN A 207 -12.71 5.07 -6.78
C ASN A 207 -13.34 3.66 -6.75
N LEU A 208 -12.56 2.63 -6.43
CA LEU A 208 -13.07 1.27 -6.26
C LEU A 208 -14.04 1.17 -5.08
N ALA A 209 -13.76 1.85 -3.97
CA ALA A 209 -14.65 1.88 -2.81
C ALA A 209 -16.02 2.45 -3.18
N GLU A 210 -16.06 3.56 -3.91
CA GLU A 210 -17.30 4.20 -4.38
C GLU A 210 -18.09 3.31 -5.34
N GLN A 211 -17.40 2.68 -6.31
CA GLN A 211 -18.02 1.76 -7.26
C GLN A 211 -18.67 0.55 -6.58
N TYR A 212 -17.99 -0.04 -5.57
CA TYR A 212 -18.52 -1.18 -4.84
C TYR A 212 -19.63 -0.82 -3.85
N ALA A 213 -19.61 0.40 -3.31
CA ALA A 213 -20.65 0.86 -2.40
C ALA A 213 -21.98 1.09 -3.12
N GLY A 214 -21.94 1.75 -4.29
CA GLY A 214 -23.14 2.17 -5.00
C GLY A 214 -23.95 3.26 -4.28
N GLU A 215 -23.38 3.83 -3.21
CA GLU A 215 -23.94 4.89 -2.36
C GLU A 215 -22.81 5.83 -1.89
N ASP A 216 -23.18 6.96 -1.28
CA ASP A 216 -22.19 7.90 -0.72
C ASP A 216 -21.40 7.25 0.41
N ILE A 217 -20.06 7.27 0.29
CA ILE A 217 -19.13 6.76 1.30
C ILE A 217 -18.48 7.86 2.14
N SER A 218 -18.83 9.14 1.94
CA SER A 218 -18.17 10.28 2.59
C SER A 218 -18.14 10.16 4.12
N ALA A 219 -19.26 9.74 4.73
CA ALA A 219 -19.32 9.52 6.17
C ALA A 219 -18.36 8.41 6.63
N ARG A 220 -18.20 7.35 5.82
CA ARG A 220 -17.32 6.22 6.13
C ARG A 220 -15.85 6.56 5.93
N VAL A 221 -15.53 7.32 4.89
CA VAL A 221 -14.21 7.90 4.65
C VAL A 221 -13.83 8.80 5.83
N ALA A 222 -14.71 9.71 6.25
CA ALA A 222 -14.46 10.60 7.38
C ALA A 222 -14.26 9.84 8.70
N PHE A 223 -15.01 8.76 8.92
CA PHE A 223 -14.83 7.87 10.07
C PHE A 223 -13.41 7.28 10.12
N PHE A 224 -12.93 6.68 9.02
CA PHE A 224 -11.59 6.10 8.99
C PHE A 224 -10.50 7.16 9.08
N GLY A 225 -10.71 8.36 8.52
CA GLY A 225 -9.71 9.43 8.61
C GLY A 225 -9.52 9.96 10.02
N LYS A 226 -10.57 9.95 10.86
CA LYS A 226 -10.43 10.30 12.28
C LYS A 226 -9.57 9.27 13.02
N LEU A 227 -9.83 7.98 12.78
CA LEU A 227 -9.04 6.89 13.37
C LEU A 227 -7.58 6.92 12.88
N GLU A 228 -7.39 7.17 11.59
CA GLU A 228 -6.07 7.29 10.97
C GLU A 228 -5.28 8.44 11.60
N ALA A 229 -5.88 9.63 11.71
CA ALA A 229 -5.24 10.78 12.31
C ALA A 229 -4.90 10.55 13.78
N GLU A 230 -5.79 9.91 14.55
CA GLU A 230 -5.52 9.52 15.93
C GLU A 230 -4.31 8.57 16.03
N LEU A 231 -4.20 7.58 15.12
CA LEU A 231 -3.07 6.66 15.10
C LEU A 231 -1.74 7.34 14.78
N ILE A 232 -1.76 8.34 13.87
CA ILE A 232 -0.59 9.10 13.45
C ILE A 232 -0.13 10.09 14.53
N CYS A 233 -1.07 10.73 15.23
CA CYS A 233 -0.76 11.76 16.23
C CYS A 233 -0.56 11.21 17.65
N SER A 234 -1.03 9.99 17.94
CA SER A 234 -0.90 9.40 19.28
C SER A 234 0.50 8.82 19.53
N PRO A 235 0.98 8.83 20.79
CA PRO A 235 2.26 8.23 21.17
C PRO A 235 2.42 6.78 20.70
N ASP A 236 3.58 6.47 20.14
CA ASP A 236 3.96 5.15 19.65
C ASP A 236 5.41 4.83 20.07
N PRO A 237 5.63 3.78 20.89
CA PRO A 237 6.97 3.38 21.29
C PRO A 237 7.73 2.64 20.16
N GLN A 238 7.04 2.23 19.08
CA GLN A 238 7.66 1.52 17.96
C GLN A 238 7.84 2.45 16.77
N PHE A 239 9.08 2.69 16.36
CA PHE A 239 9.35 3.44 15.14
C PHE A 239 9.15 2.57 13.89
N ARG A 240 8.20 2.97 13.03
CA ARG A 240 7.85 2.29 11.77
C ARG A 240 7.48 3.32 10.71
N PHE A 241 7.41 2.89 9.46
CA PHE A 241 7.03 3.75 8.34
C PHE A 241 5.65 4.36 8.53
N HIS A 242 4.70 3.65 9.15
CA HIS A 242 3.36 4.16 9.54
C HIS A 242 3.16 4.27 11.06
N SER A 243 4.21 4.37 11.88
CA SER A 243 4.03 4.55 13.34
C SER A 243 3.47 5.92 13.69
N GLY A 244 2.88 6.03 14.88
CA GLY A 244 2.44 7.31 15.45
C GLY A 244 3.59 8.20 15.93
N LEU A 245 3.28 9.12 16.83
CA LEU A 245 4.22 10.08 17.42
C LEU A 245 5.28 9.33 18.25
N PRO A 246 6.58 9.41 17.89
CA PRO A 246 7.58 8.66 18.62
C PRO A 246 7.71 9.09 20.08
N VAL A 247 7.86 8.12 20.98
CA VAL A 247 8.16 8.39 22.40
C VAL A 247 9.67 8.28 22.61
N THR A 248 10.34 9.38 22.95
CA THR A 248 11.75 9.33 23.38
C THR A 248 11.82 8.80 24.81
N SER A 249 12.75 7.89 25.07
CA SER A 249 12.93 7.22 26.36
C SER A 249 13.44 8.13 27.51
N ASP A 250 13.50 9.44 27.31
CA ASP A 250 14.04 10.41 28.29
C ASP A 250 12.96 11.02 29.19
N SER A 251 11.74 10.46 29.19
CA SER A 251 10.61 10.92 30.03
C SER A 251 10.26 9.93 31.14
N CYS A 252 11.27 9.34 31.79
CA CYS A 252 11.09 8.56 33.01
C CYS A 252 12.08 8.98 34.10
#